data_AF-A0A7W6LQJ1-F1
#
_entry.id   AF-A0A7W6LQJ1-F1
#
_cell.length_a   1.000
_cell.length_b   1.000
_cell.length_c   1.000
_cell.angle_alpha   90.00
_cell.angle_beta   90.00
_cell.angle_gamma   90.00
#
_symmetry.space_group_name_H-M   'P 1'
#
loop_
_entity.id
_entity.type
_entity.pdbx_description
1 polymer ?
#
loop_
_entity_poly.entity_id
_entity_poly.type
_entity_poly.pdbx_seq_one_letter_code
_entity_poly.pdbx_strand_id
1 'polypeptide(L)'
;MLPLIVLAAISRCASAQLCPTDAEILEAVRAQDDETVYSASAQFAKDYPDQITFVHALRITGLSDVLCGDELSSAPPSIACRFTVKYGKRRSYQIARLQKQEDRWAIGDGMKLIREQK
;
A
#
# COMPACT_ATOMS: atom_id res chain seq x y z
N MET A 1 33.37 -28.83 6.66
CA MET A 1 33.29 -27.68 5.73
C MET A 1 31.83 -27.27 5.67
N LEU A 2 31.44 -26.24 6.44
CA LEU A 2 30.06 -25.72 6.48
C LEU A 2 29.76 -24.97 5.18
N PRO A 3 28.62 -25.21 4.51
CA PRO A 3 28.20 -24.35 3.42
C PRO A 3 27.68 -23.04 4.02
N LEU A 4 28.33 -21.94 3.66
CA LEU A 4 27.82 -20.59 3.81
C LEU A 4 26.51 -20.47 3.01
N ILE A 5 25.39 -20.68 3.70
CA ILE A 5 24.08 -20.23 3.22
C ILE A 5 24.05 -18.72 3.44
N VAL A 6 24.65 -17.97 2.52
CA VAL A 6 24.43 -16.54 2.40
C VAL A 6 22.98 -16.40 1.95
N LEU A 7 22.08 -16.16 2.90
CA LEU A 7 20.75 -15.66 2.58
C LEU A 7 20.97 -14.39 1.77
N ALA A 8 20.64 -14.45 0.48
CA ALA A 8 20.37 -13.28 -0.30
C ALA A 8 19.15 -12.59 0.33
N ALA A 9 19.40 -11.81 1.38
CA ALA A 9 18.52 -10.75 1.81
C ALA A 9 18.51 -9.77 0.65
N ILE A 10 17.63 -10.01 -0.32
CA ILE A 10 17.33 -9.05 -1.37
C ILE A 10 16.85 -7.83 -0.59
N SER A 11 17.72 -6.83 -0.49
CA SER A 11 17.51 -5.63 0.29
C SER A 11 16.23 -4.97 -0.20
N ARG A 12 15.13 -5.15 0.54
CA ARG A 12 13.81 -4.60 0.17
C ARG A 12 13.77 -3.09 0.34
N CYS A 13 14.69 -2.54 1.12
CA CYS A 13 14.81 -1.13 1.45
C CYS A 13 16.28 -0.72 1.34
N ALA A 14 16.55 0.49 0.88
CA ALA A 14 17.89 1.05 0.94
C ALA A 14 18.21 1.63 2.35
N SER A 15 17.17 2.00 3.12
CA SER A 15 17.27 2.37 4.54
C SER A 15 16.74 1.27 5.46
N ALA A 16 17.61 0.69 6.30
CA ALA A 16 17.23 -0.35 7.26
C ALA A 16 16.33 0.18 8.41
N GLN A 17 16.43 1.47 8.72
CA GLN A 17 15.73 2.09 9.86
C GLN A 17 14.30 2.57 9.49
N LEU A 18 14.03 2.74 8.20
CA LEU A 18 12.74 3.14 7.62
C LEU A 18 12.24 2.10 6.61
N CYS A 19 12.33 0.82 6.97
CA CYS A 19 11.84 -0.25 6.12
C CYS A 19 10.48 -0.76 6.62
N PRO A 20 9.37 -0.45 5.94
CA PRO A 20 8.06 -0.98 6.31
C PRO A 20 7.99 -2.48 6.03
N THR A 21 7.35 -3.20 6.94
CA THR A 21 6.99 -4.60 6.77
C THR A 21 5.81 -4.76 5.81
N ASP A 22 5.63 -5.96 5.27
CA ASP A 22 4.47 -6.25 4.41
C ASP A 22 3.14 -6.04 5.14
N ALA A 23 3.10 -6.30 6.45
CA ALA A 23 1.92 -6.09 7.28
C ALA A 23 1.58 -4.60 7.38
N GLU A 24 2.59 -3.75 7.61
CA GLU A 24 2.42 -2.29 7.68
C GLU A 24 2.02 -1.69 6.32
N ILE A 25 2.60 -2.17 5.22
CA ILE A 25 2.18 -1.74 3.88
C ILE A 25 0.72 -2.12 3.64
N LEU A 26 0.32 -3.35 3.98
CA LEU A 26 -1.05 -3.80 3.82
C LEU A 26 -2.02 -3.04 4.72
N GLU A 27 -1.63 -2.69 5.93
CA GLU A 27 -2.41 -1.82 6.82
C GLU A 27 -2.61 -0.44 6.22
N ALA A 28 -1.53 0.19 5.72
CA ALA A 28 -1.60 1.50 5.07
C ALA A 28 -2.52 1.49 3.84
N VAL A 29 -2.45 0.42 3.02
CA VAL A 29 -3.34 0.24 1.87
C VAL A 29 -4.80 0.07 2.30
N ARG A 30 -5.06 -0.71 3.35
CA ARG A 30 -6.44 -0.89 3.88
C ARG A 30 -7.01 0.43 4.37
N ALA A 31 -6.24 1.20 5.14
CA ALA A 31 -6.68 2.50 5.63
C ALA A 31 -7.05 3.44 4.47
N GLN A 32 -6.24 3.46 3.40
CA GLN A 32 -6.54 4.24 2.18
C GLN A 32 -7.78 3.73 1.44
N ASP A 33 -7.94 2.40 1.32
CA ASP A 33 -9.13 1.80 0.68
C ASP A 33 -10.40 2.10 1.51
N ASP A 34 -10.34 2.08 2.84
CA ASP A 34 -11.45 2.42 3.74
C ASP A 34 -11.86 3.90 3.62
N GLU A 35 -10.89 4.82 3.56
CA GLU A 35 -11.15 6.24 3.32
C GLU A 35 -11.81 6.48 1.95
N THR A 36 -11.36 5.75 0.93
CA THR A 36 -11.96 5.80 -0.41
C THR A 36 -13.40 5.29 -0.39
N VAL A 37 -13.67 4.17 0.30
CA VAL A 37 -15.02 3.62 0.47
C VAL A 37 -15.93 4.60 1.20
N TYR A 38 -15.45 5.21 2.29
CA TYR A 38 -16.21 6.20 3.04
C TYR A 38 -16.58 7.39 2.16
N SER A 39 -15.59 7.96 1.45
CA SER A 39 -15.78 9.12 0.58
C SER A 39 -16.75 8.83 -0.57
N ALA A 40 -16.61 7.67 -1.22
CA ALA A 40 -17.52 7.24 -2.25
C ALA A 40 -18.94 7.00 -1.70
N SER A 41 -19.08 6.36 -0.54
CA SER A 41 -20.38 6.16 0.12
C SER A 41 -21.07 7.48 0.43
N ALA A 42 -20.33 8.44 0.99
CA ALA A 42 -20.85 9.78 1.30
C ALA A 42 -21.29 10.53 0.03
N GLN A 43 -20.57 10.35 -1.08
CA GLN A 43 -20.94 10.93 -2.37
C GLN A 43 -22.21 10.27 -2.94
N PHE A 44 -22.30 8.94 -2.94
CA PHE A 44 -23.49 8.22 -3.41
C PHE A 44 -24.74 8.60 -2.61
N ALA A 45 -24.62 8.77 -1.29
CA ALA A 45 -25.74 9.21 -0.44
C ALA A 45 -26.24 10.62 -0.80
N LYS A 46 -25.38 11.50 -1.31
CA LYS A 46 -25.75 12.85 -1.78
C LYS A 46 -26.37 12.81 -3.18
N ASP A 47 -25.78 12.03 -4.08
CA ASP A 47 -26.18 12.00 -5.49
C ASP A 47 -27.47 11.21 -5.71
N TYR A 48 -27.74 10.21 -4.85
CA TYR A 48 -28.89 9.30 -4.97
C TYR A 48 -29.57 9.09 -3.60
N PRO A 49 -30.22 10.12 -3.04
CA PRO A 49 -30.78 10.08 -1.68
C PRO A 49 -31.89 9.02 -1.50
N ASP A 50 -32.56 8.64 -2.59
CA ASP A 50 -33.65 7.64 -2.57
C ASP A 50 -33.16 6.20 -2.81
N GLN A 51 -31.84 5.97 -2.85
CA GLN A 51 -31.25 4.66 -3.11
C GLN A 51 -30.30 4.21 -2.01
N ILE A 52 -30.33 2.90 -1.70
CA ILE A 52 -29.33 2.28 -0.84
C ILE A 52 -28.26 1.66 -1.72
N THR A 53 -27.07 2.28 -1.73
CA THR A 53 -25.90 1.79 -2.47
C THR A 53 -24.87 1.22 -1.51
N PHE A 54 -24.47 -0.04 -1.72
CA PHE A 54 -23.43 -0.69 -0.94
C PHE A 54 -22.06 -0.50 -1.61
N VAL A 55 -21.22 0.34 -1.01
CA VAL A 55 -19.83 0.53 -1.43
C VAL A 55 -18.91 -0.26 -0.52
N HIS A 56 -17.97 -1.01 -1.10
CA HIS A 56 -16.98 -1.78 -0.34
C HIS A 56 -15.68 -1.90 -1.12
N ALA A 57 -14.57 -2.00 -0.40
CA ALA A 57 -13.27 -2.28 -1.00
C ALA A 57 -13.18 -3.74 -1.43
N LEU A 58 -12.41 -4.01 -2.49
CA LEU A 58 -12.08 -5.37 -2.86
C LEU A 58 -11.16 -5.98 -1.79
N ARG A 59 -11.38 -7.26 -1.48
CA ARG A 59 -10.51 -7.96 -0.53
C ARG A 59 -9.08 -8.05 -1.06
N ILE A 60 -8.12 -7.58 -0.27
CA ILE A 60 -6.70 -7.79 -0.53
C ILE A 60 -6.34 -9.24 -0.22
N THR A 61 -5.76 -9.93 -1.20
CA THR A 61 -5.34 -11.34 -1.11
C THR A 61 -3.83 -11.51 -1.02
N GLY A 62 -3.05 -10.44 -1.26
CA GLY A 62 -1.60 -10.49 -1.05
C GLY A 62 -0.86 -9.24 -1.50
N LEU A 63 0.43 -9.24 -1.21
CA LEU A 63 1.41 -8.21 -1.56
C LEU A 63 2.60 -8.89 -2.28
N SER A 64 3.16 -8.26 -3.30
CA SER A 64 4.38 -8.72 -3.96
C SER A 64 5.20 -7.57 -4.53
N ASP A 65 6.40 -7.89 -5.01
CA ASP A 65 7.28 -6.98 -5.76
C ASP A 65 7.63 -5.69 -5.00
N VAL A 66 7.68 -5.78 -3.66
CA VAL A 66 7.98 -4.65 -2.78
C VAL A 66 9.44 -4.26 -2.92
N LEU A 67 9.66 -3.03 -3.37
CA LEU A 67 10.95 -2.36 -3.43
C LEU A 67 10.79 -0.95 -2.87
N CYS A 68 11.52 -0.64 -1.82
CA CYS A 68 11.56 0.67 -1.20
C CYS A 68 12.94 1.30 -1.41
N GLY A 69 12.95 2.57 -1.75
CA GLY A 69 14.17 3.33 -2.02
C GLY A 69 14.85 3.81 -0.75
N ASP A 70 15.56 4.93 -0.87
CA ASP A 70 16.15 5.65 0.26
C ASP A 70 15.08 6.44 1.04
N GLU A 71 15.45 6.79 2.26
CA GLU A 71 14.70 7.77 3.04
C GLU A 71 14.62 9.09 2.26
N LEU A 72 13.43 9.68 2.27
CA LEU A 72 13.18 11.00 1.74
C LEU A 72 13.31 11.99 2.90
N SER A 73 14.10 13.04 2.71
CA SER A 73 14.24 14.13 3.68
C SER A 73 12.93 14.93 3.78
N SER A 74 11.99 14.42 4.57
CA SER A 74 10.69 15.03 4.85
C SER A 74 10.35 14.94 6.33
N ALA A 75 9.48 15.84 6.80
CA ALA A 75 8.84 15.75 8.10
C ALA A 75 7.32 15.58 7.88
N PRO A 76 6.72 14.42 8.21
CA PRO A 76 7.32 13.24 8.88
C PRO A 76 8.28 12.44 7.98
N PRO A 77 9.14 11.58 8.57
CA PRO A 77 10.04 10.70 7.81
C PRO A 77 9.26 9.85 6.80
N SER A 78 9.76 9.75 5.58
CA SER A 78 9.07 9.01 4.52
C SER A 78 10.02 8.23 3.62
N ILE A 79 9.47 7.23 2.95
CA ILE A 79 10.18 6.37 2.00
C ILE A 79 9.32 6.16 0.75
N ALA A 80 9.93 6.14 -0.42
CA ALA A 80 9.25 5.78 -1.66
C ALA A 80 9.27 4.27 -1.83
N CYS A 81 8.09 3.66 -1.95
CA CYS A 81 7.94 2.23 -2.18
C CYS A 81 7.15 1.95 -3.46
N ARG A 82 7.66 1.00 -4.25
CA ARG A 82 6.96 0.33 -5.35
C ARG A 82 6.50 -1.04 -4.87
N PHE A 83 5.23 -1.37 -5.05
CA PHE A 83 4.71 -2.68 -4.70
C PHE A 83 3.47 -3.05 -5.52
N THR A 84 3.15 -4.33 -5.57
CA THR A 84 1.95 -4.86 -6.22
C THR A 84 0.97 -5.37 -5.16
N VAL A 85 -0.23 -4.77 -5.10
CA VAL A 85 -1.34 -5.28 -4.29
C VAL A 85 -2.21 -6.20 -5.13
N LYS A 86 -2.53 -7.38 -4.59
CA LYS A 86 -3.41 -8.36 -5.23
C LYS A 86 -4.81 -8.25 -4.61
N TYR A 87 -5.81 -8.04 -5.45
CA TYR A 87 -7.23 -7.99 -5.10
C TYR A 87 -7.95 -9.14 -5.80
N GLY A 88 -7.88 -10.34 -5.24
CA GLY A 88 -8.37 -11.54 -5.91
C GLY A 88 -7.64 -11.79 -7.24
N LYS A 89 -8.35 -11.65 -8.37
CA LYS A 89 -7.79 -11.77 -9.73
C LYS A 89 -7.17 -10.47 -10.26
N ARG A 90 -7.40 -9.33 -9.60
CA ARG A 90 -6.88 -8.02 -10.02
C ARG A 90 -5.53 -7.73 -9.37
N ARG A 91 -4.67 -7.02 -10.11
CA ARG A 91 -3.37 -6.55 -9.61
C ARG A 91 -3.32 -5.03 -9.74
N SER A 92 -2.92 -4.38 -8.65
CA SER A 92 -2.72 -2.95 -8.58
C SER A 92 -1.25 -2.69 -8.35
N TYR A 93 -0.57 -2.13 -9.34
CA TYR A 93 0.80 -1.66 -9.21
C TYR A 93 0.75 -0.27 -8.57
N GLN A 94 1.47 -0.10 -7.46
CA GLN A 94 1.47 1.14 -6.70
C GLN A 94 2.90 1.65 -6.56
N ILE A 95 3.06 2.96 -6.75
CA ILE A 95 4.25 3.71 -6.35
C ILE A 95 3.75 4.73 -5.34
N ALA A 96 4.11 4.56 -4.08
CA ALA A 96 3.59 5.35 -2.98
C ALA A 96 4.72 5.88 -2.10
N ARG A 97 4.56 7.12 -1.65
CA ARG A 97 5.33 7.67 -0.51
C ARG A 97 4.64 7.21 0.76
N LEU A 98 5.31 6.33 1.49
CA LEU A 98 4.89 5.90 2.82
C LEU A 98 5.51 6.84 3.85
N GLN A 99 4.67 7.40 4.71
CA GLN A 99 5.05 8.29 5.80
C GLN A 99 4.93 7.55 7.12
N LYS A 100 5.96 7.63 7.96
CA LYS A 100 5.92 7.07 9.31
C LYS A 100 5.28 8.08 10.26
N GLN A 101 4.07 7.80 10.70
CA GLN A 101 3.30 8.60 11.65
C GLN A 101 3.26 7.85 12.99
N GLU A 102 4.05 8.31 13.95
CA GLU A 102 4.22 7.64 15.25
C GLU A 102 4.63 6.17 15.04
N ASP A 103 3.71 5.23 15.27
CA ASP A 103 3.89 3.78 15.16
C ASP A 103 3.20 3.16 13.93
N ARG A 104 2.70 3.97 12.99
CA ARG A 104 1.98 3.48 11.80
C ARG A 104 2.50 4.09 10.51
N TRP A 105 2.32 3.34 9.42
CA TRP A 105 2.61 3.81 8.08
C TRP A 105 1.33 4.30 7.41
N ALA A 106 1.40 5.46 6.78
CA ALA A 106 0.31 6.02 5.98
C ALA A 106 0.80 6.27 4.55
N ILE A 107 -0.08 6.10 3.56
CA ILE A 107 0.19 6.50 2.18
C ILE A 107 -0.09 8.00 2.08
N GLY A 108 0.97 8.82 1.98
CA GLY A 108 0.84 10.28 1.90
C GLY A 108 0.52 10.77 0.49
N ASP A 109 1.27 10.29 -0.50
CA ASP A 109 1.05 10.55 -1.93
C ASP A 109 1.33 9.25 -2.70
N GLY A 110 0.55 8.96 -3.73
CA GLY A 110 0.77 7.74 -4.50
C GLY A 110 0.14 7.75 -5.89
N MET A 111 0.79 7.04 -6.80
CA MET A 111 0.27 6.74 -8.13
C MET A 111 -0.14 5.27 -8.18
N LYS A 112 -1.43 5.03 -8.46
CA LYS A 112 -2.03 3.69 -8.58
C LYS A 112 -2.29 3.37 -10.05
N LEU A 113 -1.69 2.29 -10.55
CA LEU A 113 -1.92 1.75 -11.89
C LEU A 113 -2.63 0.40 -11.76
N ILE A 114 -3.89 0.34 -12.19
CA ILE A 114 -4.70 -0.88 -12.12
C ILE A 114 -4.57 -1.61 -13.46
N ARG A 115 -4.13 -2.88 -13.43
CA ARG A 115 -4.08 -3.74 -14.62
C ARG A 115 -5.05 -4.90 -14.44
N GLU A 116 -6.01 -5.01 -15.34
CA GLU A 116 -6.88 -6.19 -15.42
C GLU A 116 -6.15 -7.32 -16.18
N GLN A 117 -6.17 -8.53 -15.61
CA GLN A 117 -5.76 -9.72 -16.36
C GLN A 117 -6.97 -10.14 -17.22
N LYS A 118 -6.84 -9.98 -18.54
CA LYS A 118 -7.76 -10.61 -19.51
C LYS A 118 -7.53 -12.11 -19.55
#